data_AF-A0A151SKH0-F1
#
_entry.id   AF-A0A151SKH0-F1
#
_cell.length_a   1.000
_cell.length_b   1.000
_cell.length_c   1.000
_cell.angle_alpha   90.00
_cell.angle_beta   90.00
_cell.angle_gamma   90.00
#
_symmetry.space_group_name_H-M   'P 1'
#
loop_
_entity.id
_entity.type
_entity.pdbx_description
1 polymer ?
#
loop_
_entity_poly.entity_id
_entity_poly.type
_entity_poly.pdbx_seq_one_letter_code
_entity_poly.pdbx_strand_id
1 'polypeptide(L)'
;MSKRQRSFTAAPAKKGPSPATVGQINKGRETPTTVLSLDSDIVGIIFAFLDMFDLVRCSLVCKHWNAIVESRSLREFYERKMKNSSIFDAGSSEFTKMPLRAILREVALEQHKLALQCGGFYVDQWKGHSTRVAQCRMKMGMLVTGVGDKVIRFWSLDSYKCIEEHSVPDMFSLIDFDFDDSKSFRTQNEVD
;
A
#
# COMPACT_ATOMS: atom_id res chain seq x y z
N MET A 1 -28.12 10.52 -42.20
CA MET A 1 -29.32 9.88 -42.79
C MET A 1 -28.88 8.67 -43.60
N SER A 2 -29.46 7.50 -43.31
CA SER A 2 -29.77 6.38 -44.23
C SER A 2 -29.65 5.05 -43.48
N LYS A 3 -30.79 4.64 -42.89
CA LYS A 3 -31.01 3.32 -42.31
C LYS A 3 -31.21 2.34 -43.46
N ARG A 4 -30.44 1.26 -43.52
CA ARG A 4 -30.72 0.14 -44.43
C ARG A 4 -31.44 -0.97 -43.67
N GLN A 5 -32.76 -0.90 -43.74
CA GLN A 5 -33.70 -1.90 -43.30
C GLN A 5 -33.64 -3.07 -44.29
N ARG A 6 -33.41 -4.30 -43.81
CA ARG A 6 -33.65 -5.52 -44.60
C ARG A 6 -34.63 -6.41 -43.85
N SER A 7 -35.63 -6.81 -44.63
CA SER A 7 -36.93 -7.35 -44.28
C SER A 7 -36.87 -8.81 -43.86
N PHE A 8 -37.77 -9.16 -42.94
CA PHE A 8 -38.07 -10.51 -42.52
C PHE A 8 -38.93 -11.23 -43.57
N THR A 9 -38.64 -12.49 -43.84
CA THR A 9 -39.58 -13.42 -44.49
C THR A 9 -39.53 -14.74 -43.72
N ALA A 10 -40.71 -15.28 -43.39
CA ALA A 10 -40.89 -16.44 -42.52
C ALA A 10 -41.55 -17.62 -43.25
N ALA A 11 -41.41 -18.78 -42.60
CA ALA A 11 -42.15 -20.05 -42.73
C ALA A 11 -41.55 -21.11 -43.71
N PRO A 12 -41.79 -22.43 -43.48
CA PRO A 12 -42.65 -23.06 -42.46
C PRO A 12 -41.98 -24.14 -41.58
N ALA A 13 -42.68 -24.46 -40.50
CA ALA A 13 -42.38 -25.53 -39.56
C ALA A 13 -42.51 -26.93 -40.18
N LYS A 14 -41.61 -27.85 -39.79
CA LYS A 14 -41.83 -29.30 -39.91
C LYS A 14 -41.57 -29.97 -38.56
N LYS A 15 -42.55 -30.81 -38.18
CA LYS A 15 -42.65 -31.59 -36.94
C LYS A 15 -41.51 -32.61 -36.80
N GLY A 16 -41.11 -32.86 -35.55
CA GLY A 16 -39.99 -33.74 -35.16
C GLY A 16 -40.23 -35.25 -35.28
N PRO A 17 -39.29 -36.04 -34.74
CA PRO A 17 -39.60 -36.81 -33.53
C PRO A 17 -38.49 -36.75 -32.44
N SER A 18 -38.91 -36.85 -31.17
CA SER A 18 -38.09 -37.03 -29.95
C SER A 18 -37.69 -38.51 -29.75
N PRO A 19 -36.94 -38.90 -28.69
CA PRO A 19 -35.80 -38.28 -28.01
C PRO A 19 -34.61 -39.26 -27.89
N ALA A 20 -33.38 -38.77 -27.78
CA ALA A 20 -32.26 -39.59 -27.27
C ALA A 20 -31.31 -38.76 -26.40
N THR A 21 -31.30 -39.15 -25.12
CA THR A 21 -30.19 -39.08 -24.16
C THR A 21 -29.62 -37.69 -23.82
N VAL A 22 -30.13 -37.16 -22.71
CA VAL A 22 -29.48 -36.11 -21.90
C VAL A 22 -28.15 -36.67 -21.38
N GLY A 23 -27.05 -36.40 -22.09
CA GLY A 23 -25.72 -36.42 -21.50
C GLY A 23 -25.55 -35.13 -20.69
N GLN A 24 -25.54 -35.24 -19.36
CA GLN A 24 -25.15 -34.14 -18.49
C GLN A 24 -23.70 -33.75 -18.81
N ILE A 25 -23.53 -32.70 -19.60
CA ILE A 25 -22.27 -31.97 -19.66
C ILE A 25 -22.18 -31.19 -18.35
N ASN A 26 -21.55 -31.81 -17.35
CA ASN A 26 -21.07 -31.11 -16.17
C ASN A 26 -20.04 -30.09 -16.63
N LYS A 27 -20.49 -28.87 -16.95
CA LYS A 27 -19.62 -27.70 -17.04
C LYS A 27 -19.09 -27.45 -15.63
N GLY A 28 -17.96 -28.08 -15.32
CA GLY A 28 -17.13 -27.75 -14.17
C GLY A 28 -16.92 -26.25 -14.19
N ARG A 29 -17.46 -25.58 -13.17
CA ARG A 29 -17.23 -24.17 -12.93
C ARG A 29 -15.77 -24.08 -12.50
N GLU A 30 -14.86 -23.79 -13.43
CA GLU A 30 -13.47 -23.51 -13.09
C GLU A 30 -13.47 -22.28 -12.18
N THR A 31 -13.34 -22.55 -10.89
CA THR A 31 -13.09 -21.50 -9.90
C THR A 31 -11.70 -20.95 -10.20
N PRO A 32 -11.53 -19.62 -10.32
CA PRO A 32 -10.21 -19.06 -10.53
C PRO A 32 -9.29 -19.53 -9.39
N THR A 33 -8.21 -20.22 -9.73
CA THR A 33 -7.15 -20.65 -8.80
C THR A 33 -6.46 -19.41 -8.25
N THR A 34 -7.07 -18.78 -7.25
CA THR A 34 -6.41 -17.80 -6.39
C THR A 34 -5.22 -18.47 -5.73
N VAL A 35 -4.13 -17.72 -5.48
CA VAL A 35 -2.91 -18.18 -4.79
C VAL A 35 -3.18 -18.93 -3.47
N LEU A 36 -4.37 -18.78 -2.89
CA LEU A 36 -4.91 -19.59 -1.79
C LEU A 36 -5.07 -21.10 -2.10
N SER A 37 -4.97 -21.52 -3.36
CA SER A 37 -5.00 -22.92 -3.77
C SER A 37 -3.60 -23.56 -3.84
N LEU A 38 -2.54 -22.77 -3.63
CA LEU A 38 -1.19 -23.30 -3.54
C LEU A 38 -0.97 -23.96 -2.19
N ASP A 39 -0.14 -25.00 -2.18
CA ASP A 39 0.27 -25.66 -0.95
C ASP A 39 1.00 -24.67 -0.02
N SER A 40 0.75 -24.80 1.28
CA SER A 40 1.37 -23.97 2.31
C SER A 40 2.90 -24.06 2.28
N ASP A 41 3.43 -25.23 1.89
CA ASP A 41 4.88 -25.45 1.78
C ASP A 41 5.47 -24.67 0.59
N ILE A 42 4.77 -24.61 -0.53
CA ILE A 42 5.21 -23.85 -1.72
C ILE A 42 5.22 -22.35 -1.40
N VAL A 43 4.16 -21.86 -0.76
CA VAL A 43 4.08 -20.45 -0.33
C VAL A 43 5.16 -20.14 0.71
N GLY A 44 5.43 -21.08 1.63
CA GLY A 44 6.52 -20.97 2.59
C GLY A 44 7.90 -20.88 1.92
N ILE A 45 8.16 -21.68 0.89
CA ILE A 45 9.39 -21.60 0.08
C ILE A 45 9.50 -20.24 -0.59
N ILE A 46 8.42 -19.72 -1.20
CA ILE A 46 8.41 -18.38 -1.81
C ILE A 46 8.75 -17.32 -0.76
N PHE A 47 8.13 -17.38 0.42
CA PHE A 47 8.38 -16.43 1.50
C PHE A 47 9.83 -16.45 1.99
N ALA A 48 10.52 -17.59 1.94
CA ALA A 48 11.94 -17.67 2.32
C ALA A 48 12.87 -16.82 1.43
N PHE A 49 12.44 -16.49 0.22
CA PHE A 49 13.18 -15.60 -0.70
C PHE A 49 12.89 -14.11 -0.49
N LEU A 50 11.87 -13.75 0.31
CA LEU A 50 11.47 -12.36 0.51
C LEU A 50 12.36 -11.64 1.53
N ASP A 51 12.39 -10.31 1.43
CA ASP A 51 12.97 -9.48 2.48
C ASP A 51 12.04 -9.40 3.71
N MET A 52 12.52 -8.77 4.78
CA MET A 52 11.74 -8.66 6.02
C MET A 52 10.48 -7.81 5.86
N PHE A 53 10.52 -6.75 5.05
CA PHE A 53 9.39 -5.84 4.86
C PHE A 53 8.29 -6.51 4.04
N ASP A 54 8.67 -7.24 3.00
CA ASP A 54 7.77 -8.01 2.16
C ASP A 54 7.13 -9.16 2.93
N LEU A 55 7.86 -9.79 3.86
CA LEU A 55 7.29 -10.81 4.73
C LEU A 55 6.24 -10.22 5.69
N VAL A 56 6.49 -9.03 6.26
CA VAL A 56 5.48 -8.31 7.06
C VAL A 56 4.25 -8.00 6.21
N ARG A 57 4.43 -7.50 4.99
CA ARG A 57 3.31 -7.23 4.06
C ARG A 57 2.51 -8.51 3.77
N CYS A 58 3.19 -9.63 3.52
CA CYS A 58 2.56 -10.93 3.29
C CYS A 58 1.70 -11.37 4.49
N SER A 59 2.16 -11.14 5.72
CA SER A 59 1.39 -11.47 6.94
C SER A 59 0.05 -10.72 7.04
N LEU A 60 -0.08 -9.58 6.38
CA LEU A 60 -1.29 -8.74 6.42
C LEU A 60 -2.31 -9.09 5.32
N VAL A 61 -1.95 -9.93 4.34
CA VAL A 61 -2.81 -10.26 3.20
C VAL A 61 -4.04 -11.06 3.64
N CYS A 62 -3.84 -12.16 4.37
CA CYS A 62 -4.94 -12.99 4.88
C CYS A 62 -4.49 -13.86 6.05
N LYS A 63 -5.46 -14.47 6.76
CA LYS A 63 -5.20 -15.36 7.90
C LYS A 63 -4.31 -16.54 7.54
N HIS A 64 -4.46 -17.08 6.33
CA HIS A 64 -3.66 -18.23 5.86
C HIS A 64 -2.19 -17.85 5.67
N TRP A 65 -1.92 -16.73 4.99
CA TRP A 65 -0.56 -16.23 4.81
C TRP A 65 0.09 -15.86 6.14
N ASN A 66 -0.66 -15.24 7.04
CA ASN A 66 -0.19 -14.96 8.40
C ASN A 66 0.22 -16.23 9.14
N ALA A 67 -0.55 -17.32 9.01
CA ALA A 67 -0.21 -18.61 9.62
C ALA A 67 1.07 -19.23 9.02
N ILE A 68 1.29 -19.05 7.71
CA ILE A 68 2.52 -19.50 7.05
C ILE A 68 3.72 -18.66 7.52
N VAL A 69 3.59 -17.33 7.60
CA VAL A 69 4.66 -16.45 8.12
C VAL A 69 5.06 -16.83 9.55
N GLU A 70 4.09 -17.15 10.41
CA GLU A 70 4.34 -17.57 11.80
C GLU A 70 4.66 -19.07 11.92
N SER A 71 4.86 -19.79 10.81
CA SER A 71 5.23 -21.21 10.82
C SER A 71 6.63 -21.44 11.38
N ARG A 72 6.81 -22.61 12.00
CA ARG A 72 8.09 -22.99 12.62
C ARG A 72 9.26 -23.02 11.63
N SER A 73 9.02 -23.51 10.41
CA SER A 73 10.05 -23.65 9.37
C SER A 73 10.60 -22.31 8.91
N LEU A 74 9.72 -21.35 8.59
CA LEU A 74 10.12 -20.00 8.22
C LEU A 74 10.80 -19.27 9.38
N ARG A 75 10.29 -19.46 10.60
CA ARG A 75 10.89 -18.87 11.80
C ARG A 75 12.33 -19.32 12.01
N GLU A 76 12.57 -20.64 12.00
CA GLU A 76 13.92 -21.19 12.16
C GLU A 76 14.87 -20.75 11.04
N PHE A 77 14.36 -20.62 9.81
CA PHE A 77 15.13 -20.10 8.67
C PHE A 77 15.57 -18.64 8.89
N TYR A 78 14.65 -17.76 9.28
CA TYR A 78 14.96 -16.34 9.51
C TYR A 78 15.80 -16.12 10.77
N GLU A 79 15.57 -16.87 11.84
CA GLU A 79 16.43 -16.82 13.03
C GLU A 79 17.88 -17.17 12.68
N ARG A 80 18.09 -18.19 11.83
CA ARG A 80 19.43 -18.54 11.34
C ARG A 80 20.02 -17.45 10.44
N LYS A 81 19.21 -16.89 9.53
CA LYS A 81 19.62 -15.80 8.64
C LYS A 81 20.03 -14.54 9.42
N MET A 82 19.31 -14.20 10.49
CA MET A 82 19.56 -13.04 11.36
C MET A 82 20.78 -13.23 12.27
N LYS A 83 20.98 -14.45 12.81
CA LYS A 83 22.19 -14.77 13.59
C LYS A 83 23.47 -14.58 12.77
N ASN A 84 23.42 -14.86 11.48
CA ASN A 84 24.57 -14.70 10.59
C ASN A 84 24.86 -13.22 10.24
N SER A 85 23.90 -12.30 10.39
CA SER A 85 24.07 -10.89 10.01
C SER A 85 24.55 -9.98 11.15
N SER A 86 24.91 -10.54 12.33
CA SER A 86 25.46 -9.82 13.49
C SER A 86 24.63 -8.64 14.01
N ILE A 87 23.35 -8.52 13.63
CA ILE A 87 22.47 -7.41 14.08
C ILE A 87 22.02 -7.62 15.54
N PHE A 88 22.06 -8.86 16.03
CA PHE A 88 21.59 -9.22 17.36
C PHE A 88 22.62 -10.06 18.11
N ASP A 89 22.90 -9.69 19.36
CA ASP A 89 23.74 -10.48 20.25
C ASP A 89 23.11 -11.85 20.50
N ALA A 90 23.87 -12.90 20.21
CA ALA A 90 23.47 -14.30 20.24
C ALA A 90 23.05 -14.84 21.63
N GLY A 91 22.98 -13.98 22.66
CA GLY A 91 22.73 -14.33 24.05
C GLY A 91 21.29 -14.14 24.55
N SER A 92 20.40 -13.44 23.83
CA SER A 92 19.04 -13.21 24.35
C SER A 92 18.12 -14.40 24.10
N SER A 93 18.02 -15.26 25.12
CA SER A 93 17.05 -16.36 25.25
C SER A 93 15.58 -15.93 25.02
N GLU A 94 15.26 -14.65 25.19
CA GLU A 94 13.89 -14.12 25.04
C GLU A 94 13.36 -14.15 23.60
N PHE A 95 14.20 -14.06 22.58
CA PHE A 95 13.75 -14.02 21.18
C PHE A 95 13.07 -15.31 20.72
N THR A 96 13.49 -16.45 21.29
CA THR A 96 12.90 -17.76 20.98
C THR A 96 11.42 -17.86 21.37
N LYS A 97 10.90 -16.94 22.19
CA LYS A 97 9.48 -16.90 22.62
C LYS A 97 8.63 -15.87 21.89
N MET A 98 9.22 -14.92 21.15
CA MET A 98 8.46 -13.84 20.49
C MET A 98 7.92 -14.26 19.11
N PRO A 99 6.69 -13.85 18.74
CA PRO A 99 6.17 -14.13 17.41
C PRO A 99 7.06 -13.47 16.34
N LEU A 100 7.15 -14.06 15.14
CA LEU A 100 8.08 -13.59 14.09
C LEU A 100 7.79 -12.14 13.71
N ARG A 101 6.52 -11.72 13.73
CA ARG A 101 6.14 -10.31 13.52
C ARG A 101 6.77 -9.32 14.51
N ALA A 102 7.01 -9.74 15.77
CA ALA A 102 7.62 -8.86 16.76
C ALA A 102 9.11 -8.70 16.47
N ILE A 103 9.76 -9.80 16.09
CA ILE A 103 11.15 -9.81 15.61
C ILE A 103 11.30 -8.88 14.41
N LEU A 104 10.46 -9.06 13.38
CA LEU A 104 10.49 -8.25 12.16
C LEU A 104 10.25 -6.76 12.44
N ARG A 105 9.36 -6.43 13.38
CA ARG A 105 9.16 -5.04 13.81
C ARG A 105 10.42 -4.45 14.43
N GLU A 106 11.07 -5.17 15.33
CA GLU A 106 12.30 -4.72 15.98
C GLU A 106 13.41 -4.47 14.95
N VAL A 107 13.59 -5.41 14.00
CA VAL A 107 14.62 -5.22 12.96
C VAL A 107 14.28 -4.04 12.05
N ALA A 108 13.01 -3.86 11.69
CA ALA A 108 12.59 -2.72 10.89
C ALA A 108 12.84 -1.37 11.59
N LEU A 109 12.60 -1.31 12.91
CA LEU A 109 12.87 -0.10 13.71
C LEU A 109 14.36 0.20 13.80
N GLU A 110 15.19 -0.82 14.06
CA GLU A 110 16.65 -0.63 14.12
C GLU A 110 17.22 -0.26 12.75
N GLN A 111 16.75 -0.87 11.65
CA GLN A 111 17.13 -0.44 10.30
C GLN A 111 16.75 1.01 10.01
N HIS A 112 15.54 1.44 10.40
CA HIS A 112 15.11 2.82 10.22
C HIS A 112 15.97 3.79 11.04
N LYS A 113 16.27 3.46 12.29
CA LYS A 113 17.14 4.24 13.17
C LYS A 113 18.56 4.37 12.60
N LEU A 114 19.14 3.28 12.11
CA LEU A 114 20.45 3.31 11.47
C LEU A 114 20.46 4.14 10.18
N ALA A 115 19.38 4.11 9.40
CA ALA A 115 19.23 4.95 8.22
C ALA A 115 19.22 6.45 8.57
N LEU A 116 18.69 6.85 9.74
CA LEU A 116 18.72 8.23 10.21
C LEU A 116 20.10 8.65 10.76
N GLN A 117 20.86 7.72 11.35
CA GLN A 117 22.17 8.01 11.97
C GLN A 117 23.32 8.02 10.97
N CYS A 118 23.35 7.03 10.08
CA CYS A 118 24.49 6.74 9.20
C CYS A 118 24.11 6.71 7.72
N GLY A 119 22.85 6.95 7.38
CA GLY A 119 22.39 6.97 6.00
C GLY A 119 22.84 8.21 5.23
N GLY A 120 23.07 8.06 3.94
CA GLY A 120 23.15 9.20 3.03
C GLY A 120 21.76 9.81 2.84
N PHE A 121 21.68 11.13 2.84
CA PHE A 121 20.44 11.85 2.53
C PHE A 121 20.63 12.73 1.30
N TYR A 122 19.58 12.84 0.51
CA TYR A 122 19.50 13.76 -0.62
C TYR A 122 18.64 14.95 -0.18
N VAL A 123 19.08 16.16 -0.50
CA VAL A 123 18.34 17.38 -0.20
C VAL A 123 17.92 18.02 -1.50
N ASP A 124 16.63 18.00 -1.77
CA ASP A 124 16.01 18.82 -2.79
C ASP A 124 15.51 20.12 -2.17
N GLN A 125 15.85 21.25 -2.80
CA GLN A 125 15.42 22.56 -2.33
C GLN A 125 14.33 23.12 -3.23
N TRP A 126 13.15 23.36 -2.65
CA TRP A 126 12.01 23.93 -3.39
C TRP A 126 11.82 25.38 -3.00
N LYS A 127 11.88 26.27 -3.99
CA LYS A 127 11.67 27.71 -3.80
C LYS A 127 10.24 28.04 -4.20
N GLY A 128 9.49 28.68 -3.30
CA GLY A 128 8.10 29.06 -3.56
C GLY A 128 7.59 30.18 -2.68
N HIS A 129 7.84 30.12 -1.36
CA HIS A 129 7.43 31.20 -0.46
C HIS A 129 8.40 32.38 -0.54
N SER A 130 7.84 33.59 -0.63
CA SER A 130 8.61 34.85 -0.60
C SER A 130 9.04 35.25 0.82
N THR A 131 8.44 34.62 1.83
CA THR A 131 8.71 34.83 3.25
C THR A 131 8.97 33.49 3.96
N ARG A 132 9.25 33.54 5.27
CA ARG A 132 9.38 32.35 6.11
C ARG A 132 8.08 31.55 6.10
N VAL A 133 8.19 30.23 5.91
CA VAL A 133 7.10 29.26 6.08
C VAL A 133 6.89 29.03 7.58
N ALA A 134 5.68 29.22 8.09
CA ALA A 134 5.38 28.93 9.50
C ALA A 134 4.88 27.50 9.71
N GLN A 135 4.29 26.88 8.68
CA GLN A 135 3.66 25.57 8.80
C GLN A 135 3.87 24.67 7.59
N CYS A 136 4.02 23.37 7.86
CA CYS A 136 4.04 22.33 6.84
C CYS A 136 3.31 21.07 7.32
N ARG A 137 2.59 20.41 6.42
CA ARG A 137 1.88 19.14 6.65
C ARG A 137 2.14 18.20 5.48
N MET A 138 2.42 16.93 5.76
CA MET A 138 2.63 15.91 4.74
C MET A 138 1.61 14.79 4.87
N LYS A 139 0.97 14.41 3.77
CA LYS A 139 0.04 13.28 3.71
C LYS A 139 0.08 12.66 2.31
N MET A 140 0.23 11.34 2.24
CA MET A 140 0.09 10.53 1.01
C MET A 140 0.85 11.08 -0.21
N GLY A 141 2.13 11.42 -0.07
CA GLY A 141 2.94 11.91 -1.20
C GLY A 141 2.71 13.39 -1.56
N MET A 142 1.91 14.10 -0.77
CA MET A 142 1.69 15.54 -0.91
C MET A 142 2.22 16.29 0.32
N LEU A 143 2.96 17.36 0.07
CA LEU A 143 3.38 18.31 1.09
C LEU A 143 2.57 19.60 0.91
N VAL A 144 2.03 20.13 1.99
CA VAL A 144 1.35 21.40 2.02
C VAL A 144 2.14 22.34 2.91
N THR A 145 2.50 23.50 2.40
CA THR A 145 3.23 24.53 3.14
C THR A 145 2.42 25.81 3.16
N GLY A 146 2.57 26.57 4.24
CA GLY A 146 1.88 27.83 4.35
C GLY A 146 2.50 28.80 5.34
N VAL A 147 1.90 29.99 5.29
CA VAL A 147 1.98 31.11 6.24
C VAL A 147 3.23 31.97 6.11
N GLY A 148 2.99 33.28 5.96
CA GLY A 148 3.96 34.37 5.83
C GLY A 148 3.65 35.26 4.63
N ASP A 149 3.51 34.67 3.44
CA ASP A 149 3.22 35.34 2.17
C ASP A 149 1.73 35.28 1.80
N LYS A 150 0.89 34.91 2.77
CA LYS A 150 -0.57 34.77 2.63
C LYS A 150 -0.98 33.75 1.57
N VAL A 151 -0.16 32.73 1.36
CA VAL A 151 -0.38 31.69 0.37
C VAL A 151 -0.18 30.30 0.98
N ILE A 152 -1.04 29.36 0.62
CA ILE A 152 -0.88 27.92 0.87
C ILE A 152 -0.45 27.26 -0.44
N ARG A 153 0.63 26.47 -0.41
CA ARG A 153 1.15 25.74 -1.57
C ARG A 153 1.08 24.25 -1.36
N PHE A 154 0.68 23.54 -2.41
CA PHE A 154 0.66 22.09 -2.48
C PHE A 154 1.80 21.63 -3.36
N TRP A 155 2.54 20.63 -2.89
CA TRP A 155 3.71 20.10 -3.55
C TRP A 155 3.60 18.59 -3.72
N SER A 156 3.99 18.10 -4.88
CA SER A 156 4.11 16.66 -5.16
C SER A 156 5.47 16.17 -4.70
N LEU A 157 5.50 15.15 -3.85
CA LEU A 157 6.75 14.48 -3.45
C LEU A 157 7.29 13.53 -4.53
N ASP A 158 6.48 13.17 -5.53
CA ASP A 158 6.93 12.34 -6.66
C ASP A 158 7.64 13.16 -7.74
N SER A 159 7.12 14.37 -8.01
CA SER A 159 7.64 15.25 -9.08
C SER A 159 8.46 16.43 -8.58
N TYR A 160 8.50 16.64 -7.25
CA TYR A 160 9.22 17.73 -6.58
C TYR A 160 8.83 19.13 -7.08
N LYS A 161 7.53 19.30 -7.39
CA LYS A 161 6.97 20.54 -7.95
C LYS A 161 5.76 21.02 -7.18
N CYS A 162 5.58 22.35 -7.19
CA CYS A 162 4.34 22.99 -6.75
C CYS A 162 3.22 22.63 -7.74
N ILE A 163 2.15 22.04 -7.23
CA ILE A 163 0.98 21.61 -8.01
C ILE A 163 -0.09 22.69 -7.97
N GLU A 164 -0.26 23.34 -6.82
CA GLU A 164 -1.39 24.20 -6.55
C GLU A 164 -1.05 25.29 -5.55
N GLU A 165 -1.63 26.47 -5.75
CA GLU A 165 -1.39 27.65 -4.94
C GLU A 165 -2.73 28.31 -4.59
N HIS A 166 -2.96 28.56 -3.31
CA HIS A 166 -4.17 29.19 -2.78
C HIS A 166 -3.82 30.46 -2.03
N SER A 167 -4.32 31.60 -2.50
CA SER A 167 -4.19 32.87 -1.81
C SER A 167 -5.18 32.94 -0.66
N VAL A 168 -4.70 33.29 0.53
CA VAL A 168 -5.50 33.42 1.76
C VAL A 168 -5.19 34.76 2.44
N PRO A 169 -5.69 35.86 1.87
CA PRO A 169 -5.25 37.22 2.24
C PRO A 169 -5.67 37.66 3.65
N ASP A 170 -6.75 37.07 4.18
CA ASP A 170 -7.38 37.42 5.46
C ASP A 170 -6.87 36.61 6.65
N MET A 171 -5.91 35.71 6.44
CA MET A 171 -5.29 34.91 7.50
C MET A 171 -4.11 35.65 8.13
N PHE A 172 -4.43 36.69 8.92
CA PHE A 172 -3.41 37.45 9.64
C PHE A 172 -2.76 36.65 10.79
N SER A 173 -3.40 35.58 11.26
CA SER A 173 -2.91 34.67 12.31
C SER A 173 -3.41 33.25 12.03
N LEU A 174 -2.85 32.58 11.02
CA LEU A 174 -3.10 31.15 10.86
C LEU A 174 -2.18 30.38 11.80
N ILE A 175 -2.77 29.81 12.84
CA ILE A 175 -2.07 29.01 13.86
C ILE A 175 -1.86 27.59 13.33
N ASP A 176 -2.90 27.03 12.71
CA ASP A 176 -2.85 25.68 12.17
C ASP A 176 -3.74 25.47 10.96
N PHE A 177 -3.29 24.62 10.04
CA PHE A 177 -4.08 24.03 8.98
C PHE A 177 -3.91 22.52 8.95
N ASP A 178 -5.01 21.83 8.66
CA ASP A 178 -5.04 20.41 8.35
C ASP A 178 -5.78 20.20 7.03
N PHE A 179 -5.39 19.17 6.27
CA PHE A 179 -5.99 18.87 4.96
C PHE A 179 -6.36 17.40 4.83
N ASP A 180 -7.53 17.16 4.24
CA ASP A 180 -8.00 15.81 3.94
C ASP A 180 -7.83 15.46 2.45
N ASP A 181 -8.17 14.22 2.08
CA ASP A 181 -8.02 13.68 0.72
C ASP A 181 -8.85 14.47 -0.33
N SER A 182 -9.85 15.23 0.11
CA SER A 182 -10.63 16.17 -0.70
C SER A 182 -9.91 17.49 -0.98
N LYS A 183 -8.67 17.67 -0.51
CA LYS A 183 -7.92 18.95 -0.46
C LYS A 183 -8.65 20.07 0.30
N SER A 184 -9.73 19.78 1.02
CA SER A 184 -10.34 20.77 1.91
C SER A 184 -9.41 21.02 3.08
N PHE A 185 -9.03 22.27 3.28
CA PHE A 185 -8.22 22.68 4.42
C PHE A 185 -9.13 23.27 5.51
N ARG A 186 -8.90 22.88 6.76
CA ARG A 186 -9.48 23.55 7.93
C ARG A 186 -8.42 24.43 8.55
N THR A 187 -8.78 25.66 8.88
CA THR A 187 -7.86 26.63 9.47
C THR A 187 -8.35 27.02 10.85
N GLN A 188 -7.47 26.98 11.84
CA GLN A 188 -7.74 27.53 13.17
C GLN A 188 -7.16 28.94 13.22
N ASN A 189 -8.05 29.93 13.36
CA ASN A 189 -7.66 31.32 13.60
C ASN A 189 -7.73 31.60 15.11
N GLU A 190 -6.91 32.52 15.59
CA GLU A 190 -7.04 33.06 16.94
C GLU A 190 -8.40 33.76 17.08
N VAL A 191 -9.16 33.42 18.13
CA VAL A 191 -10.40 34.10 18.49
C VAL A 191 -10.02 35.13 19.54
N ASP A 192 -10.09 36.41 19.18
CA ASP A 192 -9.94 37.54 20.12
C ASP A 192 -11.07 37.56 21.17
#